data_AF-A0A9P6IM22-F1
#
_entry.id   AF-A0A9P6IM22-F1
#
_cell.length_a   1.000
_cell.length_b   1.000
_cell.length_c   1.000
_cell.angle_alpha   90.00
_cell.angle_beta   90.00
_cell.angle_gamma   90.00
#
_symmetry.space_group_name_H-M   'P 1'
#
loop_
_entity.id
_entity.type
_entity.pdbx_description
1 polymer ?
#
loop_
_entity_poly.entity_id
_entity_poly.type
_entity_poly.pdbx_seq_one_letter_code
_entity_poly.pdbx_strand_id
1 'polypeptide(L)'
;MSNESLIPQPDFGPSRLGTRDYWDKVYVREVGNYNDHGDIGEIWFGEDSAMKMVNWVEENYDSIKETCSVLDLGCGNGHLLLDLAELGFEDLTGIDYSPAAITLARSVAKDKELDHMIQYEAVDFLVEETLAWCARQSGPGQEQDVGDVQPKKFKVLLDKGTYDAISLHQKNKRDAAAAGENTGEEGESGAVAEHSNPTDGGVTAEGDDNMEELADRYPRRVSSMMEDDGRLLITSCNWTQAELIQRFAHGTYSYTCRGMICYGLKRDVI
;
A
#
# COMPACT_ATOMS: atom_id res chain seq x y z
N MET A 1 22.50 21.01 13.34
CA MET A 1 22.24 20.14 12.17
C MET A 1 22.74 18.76 12.57
N SER A 2 21.83 17.91 13.04
CA SER A 2 22.13 16.50 13.33
C SER A 2 22.51 15.82 12.02
N ASN A 3 23.53 14.96 12.06
CA ASN A 3 24.05 14.28 10.89
C ASN A 3 23.06 13.16 10.47
N GLU A 4 22.09 13.49 9.62
CA GLU A 4 21.05 12.57 9.12
C GLU A 4 21.64 11.36 8.35
N SER A 5 22.94 11.40 7.99
CA SER A 5 23.66 10.30 7.35
C SER A 5 24.00 9.10 8.27
N LEU A 6 23.64 9.14 9.55
CA LEU A 6 24.05 8.14 10.56
C LEU A 6 22.88 7.41 11.24
N ILE A 7 21.64 7.55 10.77
CA ILE A 7 20.53 6.78 11.33
C ILE A 7 20.68 5.32 10.84
N PRO A 8 20.86 4.33 11.74
CA PRO A 8 20.92 2.92 11.35
C PRO A 8 19.60 2.51 10.72
N GLN A 9 19.66 1.77 9.61
CA GLN A 9 18.44 1.22 9.01
C GLN A 9 17.95 0.05 9.87
N PRO A 10 16.67 0.03 10.25
CA PRO A 10 16.11 -1.08 11.00
C PRO A 10 16.09 -2.35 10.13
N ASP A 11 16.45 -3.49 10.75
CA ASP A 11 16.36 -4.80 10.10
C ASP A 11 15.12 -5.53 10.62
N PHE A 12 14.07 -5.53 9.80
CA PHE A 12 12.85 -6.27 10.12
C PHE A 12 12.97 -7.70 9.61
N GLY A 13 12.78 -8.66 10.51
CA GLY A 13 12.62 -10.06 10.14
C GLY A 13 11.30 -10.29 9.38
N PRO A 14 11.23 -11.34 8.55
CA PRO A 14 10.01 -11.64 7.80
C PRO A 14 8.84 -11.94 8.74
N SER A 15 7.64 -11.58 8.30
CA SER A 15 6.40 -11.88 9.00
C SER A 15 5.33 -12.32 8.02
N ARG A 16 4.31 -13.04 8.50
CA ARG A 16 3.11 -13.35 7.70
C ARG A 16 2.48 -12.09 7.11
N LEU A 17 2.56 -10.95 7.81
CA LEU A 17 2.05 -9.65 7.35
C LEU A 17 2.79 -9.09 6.13
N GLY A 18 3.99 -9.60 5.82
CA GLY A 18 4.72 -9.25 4.59
C GLY A 18 4.49 -10.22 3.44
N THR A 19 3.56 -11.17 3.58
CA THR A 19 3.25 -12.16 2.55
C THR A 19 1.97 -11.83 1.81
N ARG A 20 2.01 -11.95 0.48
CA ARG A 20 0.84 -11.82 -0.38
C ARG A 20 -0.28 -12.80 -0.02
N ASP A 21 0.09 -14.06 0.24
CA ASP A 21 -0.86 -15.12 0.58
C ASP A 21 -1.68 -14.80 1.85
N TYR A 22 -1.07 -14.19 2.86
CA TYR A 22 -1.79 -13.77 4.07
C TYR A 22 -2.89 -12.76 3.74
N TRP A 23 -2.55 -11.68 3.02
CA TRP A 23 -3.50 -10.62 2.68
C TRP A 23 -4.56 -11.09 1.70
N ASP A 24 -4.21 -11.88 0.68
CA ASP A 24 -5.19 -12.47 -0.24
C ASP A 24 -6.24 -13.30 0.52
N LYS A 25 -5.82 -14.08 1.53
CA LYS A 25 -6.76 -14.82 2.40
C LYS A 25 -7.62 -13.91 3.28
N VAL A 26 -7.07 -12.82 3.80
CA VAL A 26 -7.83 -11.81 4.56
C VAL A 26 -8.91 -11.21 3.66
N TYR A 27 -8.53 -10.70 2.49
CA TYR A 27 -9.47 -10.03 1.59
C TYR A 27 -10.54 -10.97 1.02
N VAL A 28 -10.20 -12.22 0.69
CA VAL A 28 -11.22 -13.22 0.27
C VAL A 28 -12.27 -13.44 1.36
N ARG A 29 -11.84 -13.50 2.62
CA ARG A 29 -12.76 -13.62 3.76
C ARG A 29 -13.61 -12.36 3.93
N GLU A 30 -13.00 -11.17 3.81
CA GLU A 30 -13.72 -9.89 3.93
C GLU A 30 -14.75 -9.70 2.82
N VAL A 31 -14.46 -10.11 1.58
CA VAL A 31 -15.47 -10.16 0.51
C VAL A 31 -16.67 -11.04 0.90
N GLY A 32 -16.41 -12.20 1.50
CA GLY A 32 -17.48 -13.07 2.03
C GLY A 32 -18.30 -12.38 3.11
N ASN A 33 -17.63 -11.81 4.11
CA ASN A 33 -18.28 -11.08 5.21
C ASN A 33 -19.13 -9.91 4.72
N TYR A 34 -18.63 -9.16 3.73
CA TYR A 34 -19.33 -8.04 3.12
C TYR A 34 -20.62 -8.52 2.43
N ASN A 35 -20.52 -9.55 1.60
CA ASN A 35 -21.69 -10.10 0.89
C ASN A 35 -22.77 -10.65 1.85
N ASP A 36 -22.34 -11.25 2.96
CA ASP A 36 -23.25 -11.89 3.91
C ASP A 36 -23.93 -10.88 4.86
N HIS A 37 -23.20 -9.85 5.32
CA HIS A 37 -23.66 -8.96 6.40
C HIS A 37 -23.32 -7.47 6.24
N GLY A 38 -22.65 -7.06 5.15
CA GLY A 38 -22.24 -5.68 4.90
C GLY A 38 -21.02 -5.21 5.71
N ASP A 39 -20.23 -6.15 6.26
CA ASP A 39 -18.98 -5.83 6.97
C ASP A 39 -17.88 -5.45 5.97
N ILE A 40 -17.40 -4.19 6.06
CA ILE A 40 -16.41 -3.62 5.13
C ILE A 40 -14.98 -4.09 5.37
N GLY A 41 -14.74 -4.95 6.37
CA GLY A 41 -13.41 -5.44 6.70
C GLY A 41 -12.62 -4.53 7.63
N GLU A 42 -11.40 -4.94 7.95
CA GLU A 42 -10.57 -4.27 8.94
C GLU A 42 -9.97 -2.96 8.41
N ILE A 43 -10.14 -1.88 9.16
CA ILE A 43 -9.41 -0.63 8.93
C ILE A 43 -8.04 -0.77 9.58
N TRP A 44 -7.05 -1.20 8.80
CA TRP A 44 -5.68 -1.40 9.28
C TRP A 44 -5.09 -0.11 9.89
N PHE A 45 -4.30 -0.20 10.96
CA PHE A 45 -3.84 0.96 11.78
C PHE A 45 -4.95 1.79 12.48
N GLY A 46 -6.20 1.34 12.40
CA GLY A 46 -7.35 1.93 13.10
C GLY A 46 -7.92 3.19 12.44
N GLU A 47 -9.18 3.47 12.77
CA GLU A 47 -9.95 4.62 12.28
C GLU A 47 -9.29 5.97 12.62
N ASP A 48 -8.67 6.09 13.79
CA ASP A 48 -7.99 7.33 14.20
C ASP A 48 -6.85 7.72 13.25
N SER A 49 -6.10 6.74 12.74
CA SER A 49 -5.02 7.00 11.78
C SER A 49 -5.59 7.39 10.42
N ALA A 50 -6.65 6.70 9.97
CA ALA A 50 -7.34 7.01 8.73
C ALA A 50 -7.90 8.43 8.75
N MET A 51 -8.63 8.79 9.81
CA MET A 51 -9.24 10.11 9.99
C MET A 51 -8.20 11.23 9.98
N LYS A 52 -7.04 11.03 10.60
CA LYS A 52 -5.95 12.02 10.57
C LYS A 52 -5.39 12.25 9.17
N MET A 53 -5.26 11.19 8.36
CA MET A 53 -4.83 11.31 6.97
C MET A 53 -5.88 12.07 6.15
N VAL A 54 -7.15 11.68 6.25
CA VAL A 54 -8.27 12.32 5.54
C VAL A 54 -8.37 13.80 5.89
N ASN A 55 -8.39 14.14 7.19
CA ASN A 55 -8.44 15.53 7.65
C ASN A 55 -7.26 16.35 7.12
N TRP A 56 -6.05 15.78 7.11
CA TRP A 56 -4.90 16.49 6.59
C TRP A 56 -5.05 16.78 5.08
N VAL A 57 -5.53 15.82 4.30
CA VAL A 57 -5.77 16.02 2.86
C VAL A 57 -6.83 17.09 2.65
N GLU A 58 -7.94 17.04 3.38
CA GLU A 58 -8.97 18.07 3.34
C GLU A 58 -8.40 19.45 3.67
N GLU A 59 -7.74 19.61 4.82
CA GLU A 59 -7.20 20.90 5.27
C GLU A 59 -6.20 21.52 4.29
N ASN A 60 -5.43 20.70 3.56
CA ASN A 60 -4.38 21.17 2.66
C ASN A 60 -4.85 21.33 1.21
N TYR A 61 -5.93 20.66 0.81
CA TYR A 61 -6.40 20.61 -0.57
C TYR A 61 -7.89 20.96 -0.76
N ASP A 62 -8.57 21.47 0.27
CA ASP A 62 -9.99 21.88 0.23
C ASP A 62 -10.33 22.75 -0.99
N SER A 63 -9.46 23.72 -1.32
CA SER A 63 -9.67 24.64 -2.44
C SER A 63 -9.57 24.01 -3.84
N ILE A 64 -9.10 22.76 -3.94
CA ILE A 64 -8.88 22.06 -5.22
C ILE A 64 -9.44 20.63 -5.22
N LYS A 65 -10.42 20.32 -4.36
CA LYS A 65 -11.02 18.97 -4.19
C LYS A 65 -11.37 18.27 -5.51
N GLU A 66 -11.98 18.99 -6.46
CA GLU A 66 -12.39 18.47 -7.78
C GLU A 66 -11.21 18.10 -8.70
N THR A 67 -10.02 18.67 -8.47
CA THR A 67 -8.82 18.49 -9.32
C THR A 67 -7.62 17.87 -8.58
N CYS A 68 -7.77 17.58 -7.30
CA CYS A 68 -6.72 16.99 -6.48
C CYS A 68 -6.65 15.50 -6.76
N SER A 69 -5.67 15.07 -7.54
CA SER A 69 -5.44 13.66 -7.86
C SER A 69 -4.86 12.92 -6.66
N VAL A 70 -5.64 11.99 -6.08
CA VAL A 70 -5.23 11.19 -4.90
C VAL A 70 -5.06 9.73 -5.30
N LEU A 71 -3.93 9.13 -4.90
CA LEU A 71 -3.64 7.72 -5.06
C LEU A 71 -3.48 7.04 -3.69
N ASP A 72 -4.30 6.04 -3.39
CA ASP A 72 -4.17 5.19 -2.20
C ASP A 72 -3.42 3.89 -2.53
N LEU A 73 -2.24 3.70 -1.90
CA LEU A 73 -1.32 2.59 -2.14
C LEU A 73 -1.62 1.44 -1.17
N GLY A 74 -1.99 0.28 -1.71
CA GLY A 74 -2.49 -0.84 -0.90
C GLY A 74 -3.81 -0.48 -0.25
N CYS A 75 -4.78 -0.08 -1.07
CA CYS A 75 -6.02 0.55 -0.62
C CYS A 75 -6.92 -0.36 0.22
N GLY A 76 -6.71 -1.69 0.20
CA GLY A 76 -7.53 -2.64 0.95
C GLY A 76 -9.02 -2.50 0.63
N ASN A 77 -9.83 -2.20 1.64
CA ASN A 77 -11.27 -1.95 1.49
C ASN A 77 -11.65 -0.57 0.92
N GLY A 78 -10.67 0.29 0.66
CA GLY A 78 -10.85 1.59 0.03
C GLY A 78 -11.32 2.71 0.97
N HIS A 79 -11.37 2.48 2.28
CA HIS A 79 -11.95 3.41 3.26
C HIS A 79 -11.44 4.86 3.17
N LEU A 80 -10.13 5.08 2.97
CA LEU A 80 -9.58 6.42 2.85
C LEU A 80 -10.20 7.21 1.68
N LEU A 81 -10.35 6.56 0.53
CA LEU A 81 -10.92 7.20 -0.66
C LEU A 81 -12.43 7.40 -0.53
N LEU A 82 -13.12 6.50 0.16
CA LEU A 82 -14.55 6.68 0.46
C LEU A 82 -14.78 7.93 1.30
N ASP A 83 -13.98 8.12 2.35
CA ASP A 83 -14.07 9.31 3.20
C ASP A 83 -13.70 10.59 2.43
N LEU A 84 -12.68 10.55 1.57
CA LEU A 84 -12.33 11.69 0.72
C LEU A 84 -13.41 12.02 -0.32
N ALA A 85 -14.05 11.01 -0.90
CA ALA A 85 -15.16 11.21 -1.84
C ALA A 85 -16.36 11.87 -1.15
N GLU A 86 -16.68 11.46 0.09
CA GLU A 86 -17.73 12.08 0.90
C GLU A 86 -17.43 13.56 1.24
N LEU A 87 -16.14 13.96 1.27
CA LEU A 87 -15.69 15.34 1.43
C LEU A 87 -15.64 16.14 0.12
N GLY A 88 -15.98 15.53 -1.02
CA GLY A 88 -16.09 16.16 -2.33
C GLY A 88 -14.84 16.06 -3.21
N PHE A 89 -13.88 15.18 -2.90
CA PHE A 89 -12.77 14.90 -3.81
C PHE A 89 -13.23 14.00 -4.97
N GLU A 90 -12.86 14.34 -6.20
CA GLU A 90 -13.41 13.68 -7.41
C GLU A 90 -12.39 12.87 -8.24
N ASP A 91 -11.08 13.12 -8.10
CA ASP A 91 -10.02 12.37 -8.80
C ASP A 91 -9.31 11.41 -7.85
N LEU A 92 -10.00 10.30 -7.53
CA LEU A 92 -9.60 9.33 -6.52
C LEU A 92 -9.25 7.98 -7.17
N THR A 93 -8.04 7.49 -6.93
CA THR A 93 -7.58 6.19 -7.43
C THR A 93 -7.06 5.33 -6.29
N GLY A 94 -7.53 4.10 -6.16
CA GLY A 94 -7.04 3.12 -5.20
C GLY A 94 -6.41 1.92 -5.90
N ILE A 95 -5.21 1.53 -5.47
CA ILE A 95 -4.52 0.35 -6.01
C ILE A 95 -4.17 -0.64 -4.92
N ASP A 96 -4.27 -1.92 -5.25
CA ASP A 96 -3.82 -3.03 -4.42
C ASP A 96 -3.35 -4.16 -5.34
N TYR A 97 -2.34 -4.95 -4.94
CA TYR A 97 -1.94 -6.10 -5.76
C TYR A 97 -3.01 -7.21 -5.75
N SER A 98 -3.90 -7.21 -4.75
CA SER A 98 -4.91 -8.24 -4.52
C SER A 98 -6.20 -7.93 -5.30
N PRO A 99 -6.61 -8.79 -6.25
CA PRO A 99 -7.92 -8.65 -6.89
C PRO A 99 -9.10 -8.75 -5.91
N ALA A 100 -8.92 -9.45 -4.78
CA ALA A 100 -9.95 -9.58 -3.76
C ALA A 100 -10.15 -8.26 -3.00
N ALA A 101 -9.07 -7.54 -2.66
CA ALA A 101 -9.16 -6.20 -2.08
C ALA A 101 -9.94 -5.24 -2.99
N ILE A 102 -9.60 -5.24 -4.29
CA ILE A 102 -10.28 -4.40 -5.29
C ILE A 102 -11.75 -4.79 -5.46
N THR A 103 -12.08 -6.08 -5.34
CA THR A 103 -13.47 -6.56 -5.36
C THR A 103 -14.25 -6.01 -4.16
N LEU A 104 -13.65 -6.06 -2.97
CA LEU A 104 -14.23 -5.50 -1.75
C LEU A 104 -14.43 -3.98 -1.89
N ALA A 105 -13.38 -3.23 -2.18
CA ALA A 105 -13.42 -1.77 -2.29
C ALA A 105 -14.47 -1.28 -3.30
N ARG A 106 -14.55 -1.92 -4.48
CA ARG A 106 -15.58 -1.58 -5.48
C ARG A 106 -16.99 -1.89 -5.00
N SER A 107 -17.17 -2.99 -4.25
CA SER A 107 -18.50 -3.35 -3.71
C SER A 107 -18.96 -2.32 -2.68
N VAL A 108 -18.05 -1.92 -1.76
CA VAL A 108 -18.32 -0.88 -0.77
C VAL A 108 -18.62 0.47 -1.43
N ALA A 109 -17.80 0.88 -2.42
CA ALA A 109 -18.00 2.14 -3.14
C ALA A 109 -19.33 2.18 -3.89
N LYS A 110 -19.71 1.07 -4.54
CA LYS A 110 -20.98 0.97 -5.27
C LYS A 110 -22.18 1.05 -4.33
N ASP A 111 -22.15 0.37 -3.20
CA ASP A 111 -23.26 0.40 -2.24
C ASP A 111 -23.39 1.77 -1.56
N LYS A 112 -22.28 2.53 -1.49
CA LYS A 112 -22.27 3.95 -1.10
C LYS A 112 -22.57 4.93 -2.24
N GLU A 113 -22.78 4.45 -3.47
CA GLU A 113 -22.98 5.26 -4.68
C GLU A 113 -21.81 6.20 -5.02
N LEU A 114 -20.58 5.87 -4.61
CA LEU A 114 -19.34 6.64 -4.82
C LEU A 114 -18.44 6.07 -5.93
N ASP A 115 -18.84 4.98 -6.57
CA ASP A 115 -18.07 4.28 -7.62
C ASP A 115 -17.86 5.10 -8.90
N HIS A 116 -18.58 6.22 -9.05
CA HIS A 116 -18.38 7.18 -10.13
C HIS A 116 -17.25 8.20 -9.86
N MET A 117 -16.86 8.38 -8.60
CA MET A 117 -15.74 9.26 -8.19
C MET A 117 -14.44 8.49 -7.96
N ILE A 118 -14.54 7.20 -7.63
CA ILE A 118 -13.38 6.40 -7.20
C ILE A 118 -13.09 5.28 -8.18
N GLN A 119 -11.87 5.29 -8.73
CA GLN A 119 -11.34 4.22 -9.55
C GLN A 119 -10.48 3.27 -8.71
N TYR A 120 -10.84 2.00 -8.67
CA TYR A 120 -10.02 0.97 -8.05
C TYR A 120 -9.41 0.06 -9.11
N GLU A 121 -8.13 -0.31 -8.98
CA GLU A 121 -7.46 -1.24 -9.89
C GLU A 121 -6.52 -2.22 -9.19
N ALA A 122 -6.48 -3.46 -9.69
CA ALA A 122 -5.54 -4.46 -9.20
C ALA A 122 -4.17 -4.22 -9.86
N VAL A 123 -3.21 -3.71 -9.09
CA VAL A 123 -1.89 -3.29 -9.57
C VAL A 123 -0.82 -3.70 -8.57
N ASP A 124 0.14 -4.49 -9.03
CA ASP A 124 1.43 -4.63 -8.34
C ASP A 124 2.33 -3.49 -8.82
N PHE A 125 2.36 -2.39 -8.07
CA PHE A 125 3.13 -1.20 -8.48
C PHE A 125 4.63 -1.32 -8.19
N LEU A 126 5.08 -2.44 -7.60
CA LEU A 126 6.50 -2.66 -7.36
C LEU A 126 7.22 -3.24 -8.57
N VAL A 127 6.52 -3.93 -9.49
CA VAL A 127 7.09 -4.50 -10.72
C VAL A 127 7.34 -3.43 -11.80
N GLU A 128 8.14 -3.73 -12.83
CA GLU A 128 8.62 -2.72 -13.78
C GLU A 128 7.53 -1.93 -14.51
N GLU A 129 6.36 -2.53 -14.70
CA GLU A 129 5.26 -1.99 -15.50
C GLU A 129 4.46 -0.84 -14.86
N THR A 130 4.83 -0.34 -13.67
CA THR A 130 4.15 0.80 -13.02
C THR A 130 4.01 2.02 -13.93
N LEU A 131 5.05 2.35 -14.71
CA LEU A 131 5.00 3.49 -15.64
C LEU A 131 3.99 3.29 -16.76
N ALA A 132 3.88 2.04 -17.25
CA ALA A 132 2.88 1.69 -18.25
C ALA A 132 1.46 1.79 -17.67
N TRP A 133 1.29 1.47 -16.39
CA TRP A 133 0.02 1.70 -15.70
C TRP A 133 -0.32 3.19 -15.60
N CYS A 134 0.60 4.04 -15.09
CA CYS A 134 0.38 5.48 -15.00
C CYS A 134 0.06 6.13 -16.35
N ALA A 135 0.70 5.68 -17.44
CA ALA A 135 0.40 6.16 -18.80
C ALA A 135 -1.04 5.86 -19.24
N ARG A 136 -1.65 4.76 -18.76
CA ARG A 136 -3.04 4.41 -19.05
C ARG A 136 -4.05 5.21 -18.23
N GLN A 137 -3.63 5.86 -17.15
CA GLN A 137 -4.51 6.65 -16.29
C GLN A 137 -4.77 8.07 -16.84
N SER A 138 -4.09 8.47 -17.91
CA SER A 138 -4.25 9.77 -18.57
C SER A 138 -5.54 9.85 -19.42
N GLY A 139 -6.71 9.70 -18.81
CA GLY A 139 -8.04 10.03 -19.34
C GLY A 139 -8.58 9.25 -20.58
N PRO A 140 -9.91 9.02 -20.69
CA PRO A 140 -10.52 8.44 -21.88
C PRO A 140 -10.68 9.53 -22.94
N GLY A 141 -9.65 9.79 -23.76
CA GLY A 141 -9.78 10.86 -24.75
C GLY A 141 -8.72 11.02 -25.81
N GLN A 142 -7.62 10.27 -25.79
CA GLN A 142 -6.56 10.48 -26.78
C GLN A 142 -6.05 9.14 -27.30
N GLU A 143 -6.57 8.71 -28.45
CA GLU A 143 -5.77 8.02 -29.47
C GLU A 143 -4.62 8.97 -29.83
N GLN A 144 -3.57 8.95 -29.04
CA GLN A 144 -2.34 9.69 -29.29
C GLN A 144 -1.24 8.70 -29.62
N ASP A 145 -0.41 9.12 -30.58
CA ASP A 145 0.80 8.43 -30.98
C ASP A 145 1.54 7.92 -29.74
N VAL A 146 1.88 6.63 -29.75
CA VAL A 146 2.46 5.85 -28.64
C VAL A 146 3.81 6.43 -28.14
N GLY A 147 4.30 7.52 -28.74
CA GLY A 147 5.62 8.11 -28.49
C GLY A 147 5.70 9.18 -27.39
N ASP A 148 4.61 9.81 -26.93
CA ASP A 148 4.72 11.03 -26.09
C ASP A 148 3.68 11.16 -24.95
N VAL A 149 3.01 10.06 -24.56
CA VAL A 149 2.07 10.10 -23.41
C VAL A 149 2.87 10.23 -22.11
N GLN A 150 2.80 11.42 -21.50
CA GLN A 150 3.31 11.59 -20.14
C GLN A 150 2.44 10.77 -19.17
N PRO A 151 3.05 9.92 -18.32
CA PRO A 151 2.31 9.14 -17.34
C PRO A 151 1.57 10.06 -16.36
N LYS A 152 0.32 9.73 -16.02
CA LYS A 152 -0.40 10.43 -14.95
C LYS A 152 0.42 10.36 -13.68
N LYS A 153 0.59 11.52 -13.06
CA LYS A 153 1.17 11.68 -11.74
C LYS A 153 0.10 12.18 -10.79
N PHE A 154 0.27 11.87 -9.50
CA PHE A 154 -0.71 12.17 -8.47
C PHE A 154 -0.21 13.27 -7.54
N LYS A 155 -1.14 14.14 -7.11
CA LYS A 155 -0.89 15.23 -6.18
C LYS A 155 -0.64 14.71 -4.76
N VAL A 156 -1.41 13.71 -4.36
CA VAL A 156 -1.35 13.11 -3.03
C VAL A 156 -1.26 11.59 -3.17
N LEU A 157 -0.26 11.00 -2.52
CA LEU A 157 -0.15 9.55 -2.35
C LEU A 157 -0.40 9.23 -0.88
N LEU A 158 -1.25 8.24 -0.62
CA LEU A 158 -1.59 7.75 0.71
C LEU A 158 -1.00 6.34 0.89
N ASP A 159 -0.44 6.09 2.06
CA ASP A 159 0.02 4.77 2.51
C ASP A 159 -0.40 4.60 3.97
N LYS A 160 -1.33 3.67 4.22
CA LYS A 160 -1.78 3.34 5.58
C LYS A 160 -1.23 1.99 6.06
N GLY A 161 0.08 1.78 5.86
CA GLY A 161 0.80 0.59 6.32
C GLY A 161 1.37 -0.30 5.21
N THR A 162 1.17 0.03 3.95
CA THR A 162 1.63 -0.77 2.80
C THR A 162 3.15 -0.90 2.80
N TYR A 163 3.87 0.19 3.06
CA TYR A 163 5.32 0.14 3.22
C TYR A 163 5.76 -0.72 4.41
N ASP A 164 4.99 -0.74 5.51
CA ASP A 164 5.26 -1.61 6.66
C ASP A 164 5.12 -3.08 6.31
N ALA A 165 4.05 -3.48 5.60
CA ALA A 165 3.90 -4.85 5.12
C ALA A 165 5.06 -5.25 4.21
N ILE A 166 5.41 -4.39 3.25
CA ILE A 166 6.50 -4.66 2.29
C ILE A 166 7.85 -4.79 3.01
N SER A 167 8.07 -4.01 4.07
CA SER A 167 9.27 -4.08 4.90
C SER A 167 9.39 -5.39 5.70
N LEU A 168 8.31 -6.16 5.81
CA LEU A 168 8.26 -7.47 6.47
C LEU A 168 8.36 -8.64 5.46
N HIS A 169 8.66 -8.37 4.19
CA HIS A 169 8.77 -9.38 3.15
C HIS A 169 9.99 -10.29 3.36
N GLN A 170 9.93 -11.53 2.86
CA GLN A 170 11.06 -12.45 2.92
C GLN A 170 12.19 -11.98 2.00
N LYS A 171 13.37 -11.77 2.57
CA LYS A 171 14.51 -11.20 1.85
C LYS A 171 15.24 -12.26 1.01
N ASN A 172 15.18 -13.55 1.37
CA ASN A 172 15.73 -14.69 0.59
C ASN A 172 15.20 -16.09 1.02
N LYS A 173 15.47 -17.15 0.24
CA LYS A 173 15.14 -18.57 0.57
C LYS A 173 15.64 -19.06 1.95
N ARG A 174 16.64 -18.40 2.54
CA ARG A 174 17.12 -18.70 3.90
C ARG A 174 16.15 -18.23 5.00
N ASP A 175 15.38 -17.18 4.74
CA ASP A 175 14.47 -16.58 5.71
C ASP A 175 13.11 -17.31 5.75
N ALA A 176 12.75 -17.99 4.67
CA ALA A 176 11.59 -18.87 4.60
C ALA A 176 11.65 -20.03 5.62
N ALA A 177 12.84 -20.54 5.93
CA ALA A 177 13.04 -21.60 6.93
C ALA A 177 12.83 -21.09 8.37
N ALA A 178 13.18 -19.84 8.66
CA ALA A 178 13.01 -19.26 10.00
C ALA A 178 11.54 -18.86 10.30
N ALA A 179 10.76 -18.50 9.28
CA ALA A 179 9.34 -18.16 9.44
C ALA A 179 8.45 -19.37 9.79
N GLY A 180 8.91 -20.60 9.49
CA GLY A 180 8.19 -21.85 9.77
C GLY A 180 8.36 -22.38 11.20
N GLU A 181 9.30 -21.86 12.01
CA GLU A 181 9.64 -22.43 13.32
C GLU A 181 8.87 -21.81 14.51
N ASN A 182 8.04 -20.78 14.29
CA ASN A 182 7.37 -20.05 15.39
C ASN A 182 5.89 -20.42 15.60
N THR A 183 5.47 -21.63 15.24
CA THR A 183 4.14 -22.18 15.60
C THR A 183 4.25 -23.00 16.88
N GLY A 184 4.10 -22.34 18.03
CA GLY A 184 3.94 -22.98 19.33
C GLY A 184 2.59 -23.70 19.45
N GLU A 185 2.66 -24.91 20.01
CA GLU A 185 1.65 -25.97 20.07
C GLU A 185 0.46 -25.69 21.02
N GLU A 186 -0.75 -26.11 20.63
CA GLU A 186 -1.75 -26.67 21.56
C GLU A 186 -2.42 -27.91 20.94
N GLY A 187 -2.22 -29.08 21.55
CA GLY A 187 -3.19 -30.18 21.62
C GLY A 187 -3.05 -31.37 20.65
N GLU A 188 -2.42 -32.46 21.11
CA GLU A 188 -2.50 -33.81 20.51
C GLU A 188 -3.92 -34.42 20.55
N SER A 189 -4.38 -35.00 19.44
CA SER A 189 -4.43 -36.47 19.27
C SER A 189 -5.31 -36.88 18.06
N GLY A 190 -4.81 -37.80 17.23
CA GLY A 190 -5.70 -38.64 16.40
C GLY A 190 -5.36 -38.84 14.90
N ALA A 191 -4.26 -39.53 14.64
CA ALA A 191 -4.14 -40.64 13.66
C ALA A 191 -4.20 -40.43 12.11
N VAL A 192 -3.25 -41.15 11.50
CA VAL A 192 -3.14 -41.74 10.15
C VAL A 192 -2.66 -40.85 8.99
N ALA A 193 -1.44 -41.16 8.56
CA ALA A 193 -0.80 -40.68 7.35
C ALA A 193 -1.38 -41.33 6.10
N GLU A 194 -1.76 -40.53 5.10
CA GLU A 194 -1.78 -40.95 3.70
C GLU A 194 -1.22 -39.83 2.81
N HIS A 195 -0.48 -40.26 1.80
CA HIS A 195 0.32 -39.47 0.88
C HIS A 195 -0.51 -38.51 0.02
N SER A 196 -0.15 -37.22 0.04
CA SER A 196 -0.41 -36.31 -1.07
C SER A 196 0.79 -35.39 -1.27
N ASN A 197 1.37 -35.46 -2.48
CA ASN A 197 2.43 -34.57 -2.97
C ASN A 197 2.10 -33.09 -2.71
N PRO A 198 3.02 -32.29 -2.15
CA PRO A 198 2.88 -30.84 -2.19
C PRO A 198 3.45 -30.35 -3.53
N THR A 199 2.57 -30.19 -4.52
CA THR A 199 2.77 -29.14 -5.53
C THR A 199 2.10 -27.88 -5.00
N ASP A 200 2.71 -27.25 -4.00
CA ASP A 200 2.39 -25.88 -3.64
C ASP A 200 3.62 -25.03 -4.00
N GLY A 201 3.57 -24.51 -5.22
CA GLY A 201 4.60 -23.65 -5.77
C GLY A 201 4.51 -22.31 -5.06
N GLY A 202 5.29 -22.16 -3.99
CA GLY A 202 5.67 -20.84 -3.51
C GLY A 202 6.28 -20.08 -4.68
N VAL A 203 5.54 -19.09 -5.20
CA VAL A 203 6.00 -18.20 -6.25
C VAL A 203 7.11 -17.34 -5.64
N THR A 204 8.35 -17.81 -5.75
CA THR A 204 9.50 -16.91 -5.81
C THR A 204 9.23 -15.91 -6.92
N ALA A 205 9.52 -14.64 -6.71
CA ALA A 205 9.55 -13.66 -7.78
C ALA A 205 10.37 -14.22 -8.95
N GLU A 206 9.68 -14.79 -9.95
CA GLU A 206 10.33 -15.32 -11.14
C GLU A 206 10.72 -14.12 -11.98
N GLY A 207 12.03 -13.87 -12.09
CA GLY A 207 12.59 -13.14 -13.21
C GLY A 207 13.33 -11.84 -12.94
N ASP A 208 13.65 -11.48 -11.69
CA ASP A 208 14.52 -10.33 -11.43
C ASP A 208 15.84 -10.81 -10.81
N ASP A 209 16.84 -11.05 -11.65
CA ASP A 209 18.24 -11.30 -11.24
C ASP A 209 18.86 -10.09 -10.51
N ASN A 210 18.09 -9.00 -10.38
CA ASN A 210 18.40 -7.85 -9.57
C ASN A 210 17.78 -8.03 -8.17
N MET A 211 18.61 -8.57 -7.26
CA MET A 211 18.35 -8.85 -5.84
C MET A 211 18.14 -7.57 -5.01
N GLU A 212 17.32 -6.64 -5.49
CA GLU A 212 16.94 -5.45 -4.75
C GLU A 212 15.70 -5.74 -3.90
N GLU A 213 15.78 -5.42 -2.61
CA GLU A 213 14.70 -5.68 -1.67
C GLU A 213 13.44 -4.89 -2.10
N LEU A 214 12.25 -5.48 -1.98
CA LEU A 214 11.00 -4.78 -2.34
C LEU A 214 10.86 -3.44 -1.61
N ALA A 215 11.32 -3.39 -0.35
CA ALA A 215 11.38 -2.17 0.45
C ALA A 215 12.36 -1.12 -0.11
N ASP A 216 13.42 -1.51 -0.83
CA ASP A 216 14.36 -0.58 -1.51
C ASP A 216 13.74 -0.01 -2.80
N ARG A 217 12.91 -0.80 -3.48
CA ARG A 217 12.18 -0.37 -4.70
C ARG A 217 11.10 0.65 -4.39
N TYR A 218 10.41 0.50 -3.26
CA TYR A 218 9.22 1.26 -2.91
C TYR A 218 9.38 2.79 -3.05
N PRO A 219 10.39 3.45 -2.44
CA PRO A 219 10.50 4.91 -2.51
C PRO A 219 10.65 5.42 -3.94
N ARG A 220 11.39 4.69 -4.79
CA ARG A 220 11.59 5.07 -6.21
C ARG A 220 10.29 4.94 -7.01
N ARG A 221 9.48 3.91 -6.73
CA ARG A 221 8.17 3.70 -7.38
C ARG A 221 7.18 4.77 -6.99
N VAL A 222 7.04 5.04 -5.69
CA VAL A 222 6.21 6.15 -5.18
C VAL A 222 6.62 7.47 -5.80
N SER A 223 7.92 7.77 -5.84
CA SER A 223 8.45 8.98 -6.47
C SER A 223 8.12 9.09 -7.96
N SER A 224 8.07 7.98 -8.69
CA SER A 224 7.77 7.99 -10.13
C SER A 224 6.29 8.30 -10.44
N MET A 225 5.39 7.98 -9.50
CA MET A 225 3.95 8.21 -9.62
C MET A 225 3.52 9.58 -9.07
N MET A 226 4.43 10.31 -8.41
CA MET A 226 4.11 11.57 -7.73
C MET A 226 4.48 12.80 -8.58
N GLU A 227 3.64 13.83 -8.50
CA GLU A 227 3.94 15.16 -9.05
C GLU A 227 5.16 15.79 -8.37
N ASP A 228 5.84 16.70 -9.07
CA ASP A 228 7.06 17.33 -8.56
C ASP A 228 6.81 18.15 -7.28
N ASP A 229 5.59 18.69 -7.11
CA ASP A 229 5.14 19.37 -5.89
C ASP A 229 4.10 18.55 -5.10
N GLY A 230 3.99 17.25 -5.37
CA GLY A 230 3.10 16.30 -4.70
C GLY A 230 3.54 15.96 -3.27
N ARG A 231 2.71 15.19 -2.57
CA ARG A 231 2.93 14.78 -1.17
C ARG A 231 2.64 13.31 -0.95
N LEU A 232 3.47 12.65 -0.14
CA LEU A 232 3.23 11.31 0.39
C LEU A 232 2.83 11.41 1.87
N LEU A 233 1.66 10.87 2.21
CA LEU A 233 1.23 10.65 3.58
C LEU A 233 1.40 9.17 3.89
N ILE A 234 2.16 8.85 4.93
CA ILE A 234 2.52 7.48 5.28
C ILE A 234 2.33 7.25 6.77
N THR A 235 1.58 6.23 7.14
CA THR A 235 1.52 5.75 8.54
C THR A 235 2.41 4.55 8.70
N SER A 236 3.16 4.50 9.80
CA SER A 236 4.05 3.38 10.07
C SER A 236 4.15 3.06 11.56
N CYS A 237 4.23 1.77 11.87
CA CYS A 237 4.55 1.22 13.18
C CYS A 237 5.93 0.57 13.24
N ASN A 238 6.54 0.24 12.09
CA ASN A 238 7.87 -0.35 12.04
C ASN A 238 8.96 0.72 11.96
N TRP A 239 8.69 1.83 11.26
CA TRP A 239 9.65 2.88 11.00
C TRP A 239 9.39 4.14 11.83
N THR A 240 10.45 4.74 12.35
CA THR A 240 10.39 6.09 12.91
C THR A 240 10.30 7.12 11.79
N GLN A 241 9.80 8.31 12.13
CA GLN A 241 9.77 9.44 11.19
C GLN A 241 11.16 9.74 10.60
N ALA A 242 12.23 9.69 11.41
CA ALA A 242 13.57 10.01 10.94
C ALA A 242 14.13 8.96 9.97
N GLU A 243 13.85 7.68 10.20
CA GLU A 243 14.22 6.60 9.28
C GLU A 243 13.44 6.69 7.97
N LEU A 244 12.13 6.98 8.02
CA LEU A 244 11.34 7.23 6.81
C LEU A 244 11.89 8.43 6.02
N ILE A 245 12.26 9.52 6.70
CA ILE A 245 12.83 10.70 6.03
C ILE A 245 14.11 10.30 5.32
N GLN A 246 15.04 9.65 6.01
CA GLN A 246 16.30 9.20 5.43
C GLN A 246 16.05 8.29 4.23
N ARG A 247 15.12 7.33 4.38
CA ARG A 247 14.80 6.32 3.37
C ARG A 247 14.23 6.92 2.08
N PHE A 248 13.31 7.87 2.20
CA PHE A 248 12.69 8.53 1.05
C PHE A 248 13.50 9.72 0.50
N ALA A 249 14.52 10.21 1.24
CA ALA A 249 15.40 11.30 0.80
C ALA A 249 16.60 10.86 -0.04
N HIS A 250 17.02 9.59 -0.01
CA HIS A 250 18.26 9.12 -0.68
C HIS A 250 18.16 8.94 -2.23
N GLY A 251 17.21 9.61 -2.89
CA GLY A 251 17.10 9.72 -4.36
C GLY A 251 17.34 11.15 -4.85
N THR A 252 17.37 11.36 -6.17
CA THR A 252 17.60 12.63 -6.89
C THR A 252 16.62 13.78 -6.58
N TYR A 253 15.80 13.65 -5.55
CA TYR A 253 14.65 14.49 -5.28
C TYR A 253 14.88 15.25 -3.97
N SER A 254 15.03 16.57 -4.08
CA SER A 254 15.07 17.46 -2.93
C SER A 254 13.67 17.59 -2.34
N TYR A 255 13.25 16.60 -1.55
CA TYR A 255 12.07 16.74 -0.73
C TYR A 255 12.40 17.70 0.41
N THR A 256 11.85 18.90 0.38
CA THR A 256 11.64 19.62 1.64
C THR A 256 10.70 18.73 2.44
N CYS A 257 11.17 18.12 3.54
CA CYS A 257 10.38 17.42 4.55
C CYS A 257 9.40 18.40 5.25
N ARG A 258 8.47 18.96 4.47
CA ARG A 258 7.38 19.82 4.91
C ARG A 258 6.01 19.16 4.75
N GLY A 259 5.97 17.90 4.30
CA GLY A 259 4.69 17.21 4.08
C GLY A 259 4.79 15.68 4.00
N MET A 260 5.75 15.08 4.70
CA MET A 260 5.61 13.68 5.11
C MET A 260 5.06 13.71 6.53
N ILE A 261 3.80 13.34 6.68
CA ILE A 261 3.21 13.16 8.00
C ILE A 261 3.21 11.68 8.31
N CYS A 262 4.11 11.32 9.22
CA CYS A 262 4.15 10.02 9.86
C CYS A 262 3.17 10.02 11.03
N TYR A 263 2.04 9.32 10.90
CA TYR A 263 1.26 8.92 12.07
C TYR A 263 1.67 7.52 12.49
N GLY A 264 2.17 7.41 13.72
CA GLY A 264 2.84 6.22 14.22
C GLY A 264 3.48 6.41 15.59
N LEU A 265 2.83 7.16 16.50
CA LEU A 265 3.31 7.24 17.87
C LEU A 265 2.86 6.02 18.63
N LYS A 266 3.71 4.99 18.66
CA LYS A 266 3.70 4.05 19.76
C LYS A 266 4.17 4.80 21.01
N ARG A 267 3.18 5.22 21.81
CA ARG A 267 3.18 5.80 23.16
C ARG A 267 2.87 7.29 23.24
N ASP A 268 1.77 7.55 23.95
CA ASP A 268 1.52 8.78 24.69
C ASP A 268 2.79 9.28 25.38
N VAL A 269 3.19 10.51 25.10
CA VAL A 269 3.75 11.42 26.11
C VAL A 269 3.21 12.82 25.79
N ILE A 270 2.57 13.40 26.79
CA ILE A 270 1.98 14.74 26.89
C ILE A 270 2.96 15.82 26.44
#